data_AF-A0A235FAK5-F1
#
_entry.id   AF-A0A235FAK5-F1
#
_cell.length_a   1.000
_cell.length_b   1.000
_cell.length_c   1.000
_cell.angle_alpha   90.00
_cell.angle_beta   90.00
_cell.angle_gamma   90.00
#
_symmetry.space_group_name_H-M   'P 1'
#
loop_
_entity.id
_entity.type
_entity.pdbx_description
1 polymer ?
#
loop_
_entity_poly.entity_id
_entity_poly.type
_entity_poly.pdbx_seq_one_letter_code
_entity_poly.pdbx_strand_id
1 'polypeptide(L)'
;MSFALGMDAFSIGLGMGMLELRKKQILKIGMTIGLFHMIMPLLGMTLGKQISVYFGGIATMVGGFLLLLMGMLMIRASFSKDKESFITPVGIGLLLFALSVSLDSFSVGLSLGIYGAKTAAVIIMFGFMSMVLTWAGLLMGSKVQQWLGSYSEALGGCILMAFGAKLLF
;
A
#
# COMPACT_ATOMS: atom_id res chain seq x y z
N MET A 1 7.89 5.50 7.55
CA MET A 1 6.55 5.64 6.93
C MET A 1 6.61 5.42 5.42
N SER A 2 7.30 6.26 4.64
CA SER A 2 7.38 6.14 3.16
C SER A 2 7.88 4.79 2.63
N PHE A 3 8.93 4.24 3.24
CA PHE A 3 9.47 2.93 2.86
C PHE A 3 8.52 1.76 3.17
N ALA A 4 7.77 1.85 4.28
CA ALA A 4 6.90 0.77 4.74
C ALA A 4 5.68 0.58 3.82
N LEU A 5 5.04 1.66 3.35
CA LEU A 5 3.94 1.52 2.37
C LEU A 5 4.42 1.20 0.97
N GLY A 6 5.65 1.58 0.63
CA GLY A 6 6.26 1.15 -0.63
C GLY A 6 6.53 -0.36 -0.69
N MET A 7 6.53 -1.05 0.46
CA MET A 7 6.73 -2.50 0.52
C MET A 7 5.56 -3.30 -0.05
N ASP A 8 4.31 -2.86 0.08
CA ASP A 8 3.16 -3.55 -0.54
C ASP A 8 3.26 -3.49 -2.06
N ALA A 9 3.59 -2.31 -2.59
CA ALA A 9 3.84 -2.12 -4.01
C ALA A 9 5.07 -2.91 -4.51
N PHE A 10 6.10 -3.07 -3.67
CA PHE A 10 7.26 -3.92 -3.94
C PHE A 10 6.90 -5.42 -3.96
N SER A 11 6.14 -5.91 -2.97
CA SER A 11 5.76 -7.33 -2.84
C SER A 11 4.91 -7.77 -4.03
N ILE A 12 3.99 -6.90 -4.44
CA ILE A 12 3.15 -7.08 -5.63
C ILE A 12 3.97 -6.95 -6.92
N GLY A 13 4.93 -6.02 -6.96
CA GLY A 13 5.90 -5.91 -8.05
C GLY A 13 6.73 -7.18 -8.20
N LEU A 14 7.19 -7.78 -7.10
CA LEU A 14 7.89 -9.07 -7.09
C LEU A 14 7.03 -10.18 -7.70
N GLY A 15 5.76 -10.27 -7.31
CA GLY A 15 4.83 -11.27 -7.85
C GLY A 15 4.56 -11.10 -9.35
N MET A 16 4.32 -9.87 -9.81
CA MET A 16 4.12 -9.58 -11.24
C MET A 16 5.40 -9.67 -12.08
N GLY A 17 6.58 -9.50 -11.48
CA GLY A 17 7.86 -9.62 -12.16
C GLY A 17 8.17 -11.05 -12.66
N MET A 18 7.33 -12.04 -12.34
CA MET A 18 7.33 -13.36 -12.96
C MET A 18 6.76 -13.38 -14.38
N LEU A 19 5.88 -12.44 -14.72
CA LEU A 19 5.29 -12.35 -16.04
C LEU A 19 6.33 -11.81 -17.02
N GLU A 20 6.37 -12.33 -18.25
CA GLU A 20 7.22 -11.80 -19.32
C GLU A 20 6.72 -10.41 -19.78
N LEU A 21 6.99 -9.39 -18.97
CA LEU A 21 6.58 -8.02 -19.20
C LEU A 21 7.61 -7.29 -20.05
N ARG A 22 7.15 -6.58 -21.08
CA ARG A 22 8.03 -5.68 -21.84
C ARG A 22 8.45 -4.50 -20.96
N LYS A 23 9.66 -3.97 -21.16
CA LYS A 23 10.17 -2.77 -20.45
C LYS A 23 9.19 -1.59 -20.47
N LYS A 24 8.43 -1.41 -21.57
CA LYS A 24 7.37 -0.39 -21.68
C LYS A 24 6.18 -0.65 -20.73
N GLN A 25 5.83 -1.91 -20.46
CA GLN A 25 4.77 -2.28 -19.52
C GLN A 25 5.23 -2.07 -18.07
N ILE A 26 6.46 -2.48 -17.73
CA ILE A 26 7.06 -2.25 -16.40
C ILE A 26 7.06 -0.75 -16.06
N LEU A 27 7.46 0.10 -17.03
CA LEU A 27 7.44 1.55 -16.85
C LEU A 27 6.03 2.07 -16.60
N LYS A 28 5.04 1.64 -17.41
CA LYS A 28 3.63 2.04 -17.24
C LYS A 28 3.07 1.59 -15.89
N ILE A 29 3.32 0.35 -15.48
CA ILE A 29 2.82 -0.20 -14.21
C ILE A 29 3.37 0.61 -13.04
N GLY A 30 4.69 0.81 -12.97
CA GLY A 30 5.29 1.58 -11.87
C GLY A 30 4.85 3.05 -11.86
N MET A 31 4.69 3.70 -13.03
CA MET A 31 4.14 5.06 -13.10
C MET A 31 2.69 5.11 -12.61
N THR A 32 1.83 4.17 -13.02
CA THR A 32 0.43 4.14 -12.59
C THR A 32 0.31 3.88 -11.09
N ILE A 33 1.03 2.89 -10.56
CA ILE A 33 1.03 2.58 -9.13
C ILE A 33 1.58 3.76 -8.31
N GLY A 34 2.70 4.37 -8.74
CA GLY A 34 3.26 5.56 -8.10
C GLY A 34 2.31 6.76 -8.08
N LEU A 35 1.58 7.00 -9.18
CA LEU A 35 0.56 8.04 -9.26
C LEU A 35 -0.59 7.78 -8.28
N PHE A 36 -1.13 6.56 -8.25
CA PHE A 36 -2.20 6.21 -7.32
C PHE A 36 -1.74 6.30 -5.85
N HIS A 37 -0.50 5.90 -5.55
CA HIS A 37 0.12 6.07 -4.23
C HIS A 37 0.42 7.53 -3.84
N MET A 38 0.30 8.48 -4.77
CA MET A 38 0.32 9.91 -4.49
C MET A 38 -1.09 10.46 -4.29
N ILE A 39 -2.04 10.05 -5.14
CA ILE A 39 -3.43 10.54 -5.16
C ILE A 39 -4.20 10.02 -3.94
N MET A 40 -4.08 8.73 -3.61
CA MET A 40 -4.86 8.09 -2.55
C MET A 40 -4.57 8.66 -1.16
N PRO A 41 -3.31 8.85 -0.72
CA PRO A 41 -3.05 9.50 0.55
C PRO A 41 -3.58 10.93 0.60
N LEU A 42 -3.53 11.66 -0.53
CA LEU A 42 -4.00 13.04 -0.61
C LEU A 42 -5.52 13.11 -0.44
N LEU A 43 -6.27 12.21 -1.10
CA LEU A 43 -7.71 12.04 -0.90
C LEU A 43 -8.07 11.60 0.52
N GLY A 44 -7.32 10.64 1.06
CA GLY A 44 -7.49 10.21 2.45
C GLY A 44 -7.30 11.39 3.40
N MET A 45 -6.26 12.19 3.19
CA MET A 45 -5.92 13.31 4.05
C MET A 45 -6.95 14.45 4.01
N THR A 46 -7.51 14.75 2.85
CA THR A 46 -8.58 15.76 2.73
C THR A 46 -9.87 15.30 3.42
N LEU A 47 -10.27 14.05 3.21
CA LEU A 47 -11.43 13.44 3.87
C LEU A 47 -11.22 13.30 5.38
N GLY A 48 -10.04 12.85 5.81
CA GLY A 48 -9.67 12.69 7.21
C GLY A 48 -9.68 14.02 7.96
N LYS A 49 -9.21 15.10 7.32
CA LYS A 49 -9.28 16.46 7.88
C LYS A 49 -10.74 16.92 8.06
N GLN A 50 -11.60 16.65 7.08
CA GLN A 50 -13.03 16.96 7.21
C GLN A 50 -13.69 16.17 8.34
N ILE A 51 -13.41 14.86 8.43
CA ILE A 51 -13.95 13.99 9.48
C ILE A 51 -13.47 14.45 10.87
N SER A 52 -12.20 14.80 11.02
CA SER A 52 -11.65 15.25 12.31
C SER A 52 -12.27 16.54 12.82
N VAL A 53 -12.69 17.45 11.94
CA VAL A 53 -13.34 18.71 12.33
C VAL A 53 -14.70 18.45 12.98
N TYR A 54 -15.42 17.40 12.54
CA TYR A 54 -16.76 17.07 13.07
C TYR A 54 -16.75 15.98 14.14
N PHE A 55 -15.76 15.07 14.15
CA PHE A 55 -15.79 13.82 14.92
C PHE A 55 -14.43 13.40 15.51
N GLY A 56 -13.61 14.36 15.98
CA GLY A 56 -12.21 14.13 16.39
C GLY A 56 -11.93 12.88 17.23
N GLY A 57 -12.76 12.56 18.24
CA GLY A 57 -12.58 11.36 19.07
C GLY A 57 -12.94 10.03 18.37
N ILE A 58 -13.96 10.03 17.51
CA ILE A 58 -14.39 8.85 16.74
C ILE A 58 -13.37 8.56 15.62
N ALA A 59 -12.78 9.61 15.05
CA ALA A 59 -11.81 9.51 13.97
C ALA A 59 -10.56 8.70 14.37
N THR A 60 -10.06 8.89 15.60
CA THR A 60 -8.97 8.08 16.18
C THR A 60 -9.33 6.60 16.32
N MET A 61 -10.54 6.30 16.81
CA MET A 61 -11.03 4.92 16.90
C MET A 61 -11.15 4.25 15.52
N VAL A 62 -11.66 4.97 14.52
CA VAL A 62 -11.81 4.44 13.16
C VAL A 62 -10.45 4.16 12.51
N GLY A 63 -9.47 5.06 12.67
CA GLY A 63 -8.10 4.84 12.17
C GLY A 63 -7.40 3.65 12.82
N GLY A 64 -7.50 3.52 14.15
CA GLY A 64 -6.96 2.36 14.87
C GLY A 64 -7.62 1.04 14.46
N PHE A 65 -8.94 1.04 14.25
CA PHE A 65 -9.68 -0.13 13.77
C PHE A 65 -9.28 -0.53 12.33
N LEU A 66 -9.10 0.46 11.43
CA LEU A 66 -8.63 0.19 10.06
C LEU A 66 -7.24 -0.45 10.03
N LEU A 67 -6.32 0.00 10.88
CA LEU A 67 -4.97 -0.56 10.97
C LEU A 67 -4.98 -2.00 11.52
N LEU A 68 -5.83 -2.29 12.50
CA LEU A 68 -6.03 -3.66 13.00
C LEU A 68 -6.58 -4.59 11.92
N LEU A 69 -7.61 -4.15 11.19
CA LEU A 69 -8.20 -4.91 10.09
C LEU A 69 -7.17 -5.22 9.00
N MET A 70 -6.39 -4.21 8.60
CA MET A 70 -5.32 -4.37 7.60
C MET A 70 -4.23 -5.33 8.07
N GLY A 71 -3.73 -5.17 9.30
CA GLY A 71 -2.73 -6.08 9.86
C GLY A 71 -3.22 -7.53 9.89
N MET A 72 -4.49 -7.76 10.25
CA MET A 72 -5.10 -9.08 10.24
C MET A 72 -5.25 -9.69 8.84
N LEU A 73 -5.64 -8.88 7.85
CA LEU A 73 -5.73 -9.30 6.45
C LEU A 73 -4.37 -9.73 5.90
N MET A 74 -3.30 -8.97 6.19
CA MET A 74 -1.93 -9.33 5.75
C MET A 74 -1.44 -10.63 6.38
N ILE A 75 -1.71 -10.85 7.67
CA ILE A 75 -1.36 -12.11 8.34
C ILE A 75 -2.12 -13.28 7.70
N ARG A 76 -3.42 -13.14 7.45
CA ARG A 76 -4.21 -14.18 6.78
C ARG A 76 -3.71 -14.47 5.37
N ALA A 77 -3.37 -13.44 4.60
CA ALA A 77 -2.82 -13.58 3.25
C ALA A 77 -1.48 -14.34 3.28
N SER A 78 -0.60 -14.05 4.25
CA SER A 78 0.69 -14.74 4.40
C SER A 78 0.57 -16.26 4.63
N PHE A 79 -0.53 -16.71 5.25
CA PHE A 79 -0.83 -18.14 5.47
C PHE A 79 -1.62 -18.79 4.32
N SER A 80 -2.23 -18.01 3.42
CA SER A 80 -2.94 -18.54 2.26
C SER A 80 -1.93 -18.87 1.15
N LYS A 81 -1.75 -20.17 0.86
CA LYS A 81 -0.89 -20.68 -0.22
C LYS A 81 -1.50 -20.50 -1.62
N ASP A 82 -2.53 -19.70 -1.76
CA ASP A 82 -3.12 -19.40 -3.06
C ASP A 82 -2.13 -18.52 -3.82
N LYS A 83 -1.46 -19.13 -4.79
CA LYS A 83 -0.69 -18.40 -5.79
C LYS A 83 -1.69 -17.51 -6.52
N GLU A 84 -1.76 -16.24 -6.13
CA GLU A 84 -2.48 -15.24 -6.90
C GLU A 84 -1.99 -15.35 -8.34
N SER A 85 -2.88 -15.82 -9.22
CA SER A 85 -2.63 -15.86 -10.64
C SER A 85 -2.61 -14.41 -11.11
N PHE A 86 -1.42 -13.80 -11.15
CA PHE A 86 -1.26 -12.44 -11.65
C PHE A 86 -1.71 -12.41 -13.12
N ILE A 87 -2.92 -11.93 -13.36
CA ILE A 87 -3.39 -11.58 -14.71
C ILE A 87 -2.66 -10.31 -15.10
N THR A 88 -2.00 -10.29 -16.26
CA THR A 88 -1.32 -9.09 -16.78
C THR A 88 -2.32 -7.92 -16.84
N PRO A 89 -2.18 -6.88 -15.99
CA PRO A 89 -3.14 -5.78 -15.97
C PRO A 89 -2.87 -4.89 -17.20
N VAL A 90 -3.80 -4.85 -18.15
CA VAL A 90 -3.69 -4.00 -19.35
C VAL A 90 -4.92 -3.09 -19.45
N GLY A 91 -4.69 -1.82 -19.81
CA GLY A 91 -5.77 -0.83 -19.96
C GLY A 91 -6.49 -0.55 -18.65
N ILE A 92 -7.81 -0.77 -18.63
CA ILE A 92 -8.68 -0.57 -17.45
C ILE A 92 -8.29 -1.51 -16.30
N GLY A 93 -7.82 -2.73 -16.61
CA GLY A 93 -7.35 -3.67 -15.60
C GLY A 93 -6.18 -3.13 -14.79
N LEU A 94 -5.29 -2.35 -15.41
CA LEU A 94 -4.17 -1.71 -14.70
C LEU A 94 -4.65 -0.61 -13.75
N LEU A 95 -5.69 0.14 -14.12
CA LEU A 95 -6.26 1.17 -13.26
C LEU A 95 -6.97 0.57 -12.05
N LEU A 96 -7.81 -0.46 -12.26
CA LEU A 96 -8.47 -1.18 -11.17
C LEU A 96 -7.46 -1.84 -10.24
N PHE A 97 -6.42 -2.43 -10.81
CA PHE A 97 -5.34 -3.04 -10.06
C PHE A 97 -4.58 -2.01 -9.22
N ALA A 98 -4.12 -0.92 -9.83
CA ALA A 98 -3.43 0.15 -9.11
C ALA A 98 -4.30 0.79 -8.04
N LEU A 99 -5.62 0.89 -8.28
CA LEU A 99 -6.59 1.35 -7.29
C LEU A 99 -6.65 0.39 -6.11
N SER A 100 -6.79 -0.92 -6.35
CA SER A 100 -6.84 -1.95 -5.31
C SER A 100 -5.57 -1.95 -4.44
N VAL A 101 -4.39 -1.91 -5.07
CA VAL A 101 -3.08 -1.87 -4.38
C VAL A 101 -2.85 -0.59 -3.60
N SER A 102 -3.54 0.50 -3.95
CA SER A 102 -3.33 1.80 -3.30
C SER A 102 -4.36 2.10 -2.21
N LEU A 103 -5.28 1.17 -1.91
CA LEU A 103 -6.26 1.32 -0.82
C LEU A 103 -5.57 1.42 0.55
N ASP A 104 -4.43 0.76 0.73
CA ASP A 104 -3.68 0.75 1.98
C ASP A 104 -3.09 2.15 2.26
N SER A 105 -2.59 2.78 1.20
CA SER A 105 -2.11 4.17 1.20
C SER A 105 -3.23 5.20 1.47
N PHE A 106 -4.46 4.94 1.02
CA PHE A 106 -5.63 5.76 1.35
C PHE A 106 -5.92 5.74 2.87
N SER A 107 -5.91 4.55 3.48
CA SER A 107 -6.10 4.37 4.93
C SER A 107 -5.09 5.17 5.77
N VAL A 108 -3.81 5.12 5.37
CA VAL A 108 -2.76 5.91 6.03
C VAL A 108 -2.95 7.41 5.80
N GLY A 109 -3.35 7.82 4.59
CA GLY A 109 -3.70 9.22 4.29
C GLY A 109 -4.85 9.74 5.15
N LEU A 110 -5.91 8.94 5.32
CA LEU A 110 -7.05 9.24 6.19
C LEU A 110 -6.58 9.49 7.63
N SER A 111 -5.76 8.58 8.15
CA SER A 111 -5.17 8.70 9.48
C SER A 111 -4.35 10.00 9.61
N LEU A 112 -3.46 10.29 8.67
CA LEU A 112 -2.64 11.51 8.67
C LEU A 112 -3.46 12.80 8.59
N GLY A 113 -4.56 12.79 7.82
CA GLY A 113 -5.50 13.92 7.72
C GLY A 113 -6.22 14.21 9.03
N ILE A 114 -6.59 13.15 9.76
CA ILE A 114 -7.22 13.26 11.09
C ILE A 114 -6.26 13.89 12.09
N TYR A 115 -4.99 13.51 12.05
CA TYR A 115 -3.95 14.07 12.92
C TYR A 115 -3.51 15.50 12.55
N GLY A 116 -4.07 16.10 11.50
CA GLY A 116 -3.77 17.48 11.11
C GLY A 116 -2.34 17.70 10.62
N ALA A 117 -1.66 16.65 10.16
CA ALA A 117 -0.31 16.78 9.59
C ALA A 117 -0.35 17.76 8.40
N LYS A 118 0.65 18.62 8.23
CA LYS A 118 0.79 19.51 7.06
C LYS A 118 1.94 19.02 6.20
N THR A 119 1.72 17.96 5.41
CA THR A 119 2.86 17.28 4.79
C THR A 119 2.63 16.91 3.33
N ALA A 120 2.52 17.93 2.48
CA ALA A 120 2.66 17.76 1.03
C ALA A 120 3.99 17.06 0.66
N ALA A 121 5.06 17.35 1.41
CA ALA A 121 6.36 16.71 1.24
C ALA A 121 6.32 15.18 1.48
N VAL A 122 5.51 14.72 2.44
CA VAL A 122 5.37 13.29 2.76
C VAL A 122 4.65 12.56 1.62
N ILE A 123 3.63 13.16 1.02
CA ILE A 123 2.87 12.58 -0.09
C ILE A 123 3.76 12.41 -1.33
N ILE A 124 4.58 13.41 -1.65
CA ILE A 124 5.50 13.34 -2.79
C ILE A 124 6.55 12.24 -2.56
N MET A 125 7.11 12.16 -1.36
CA MET A 125 8.05 11.09 -1.01
C MET A 125 7.40 9.70 -1.01
N PHE A 126 6.12 9.58 -0.64
CA PHE A 126 5.37 8.33 -0.75
C PHE A 126 5.24 7.86 -2.19
N GLY A 127 4.68 8.70 -3.07
CA GLY A 127 4.51 8.35 -4.49
C GLY A 127 5.83 7.99 -5.17
N PHE A 128 6.89 8.76 -4.88
CA PHE A 128 8.21 8.50 -5.44
C PHE A 128 8.82 7.19 -4.93
N MET A 129 8.79 6.93 -3.61
CA MET A 129 9.33 5.68 -3.07
C MET A 129 8.56 4.46 -3.55
N SER A 130 7.23 4.50 -3.56
CA SER A 130 6.40 3.40 -4.06
C SER A 130 6.68 3.13 -5.54
N MET A 131 6.91 4.17 -6.36
CA MET A 131 7.27 4.02 -7.77
C MET A 131 8.62 3.31 -7.95
N VAL A 132 9.65 3.74 -7.21
CA VAL A 132 11.00 3.13 -7.25
C VAL A 132 10.95 1.68 -6.76
N LEU A 133 10.25 1.43 -5.65
CA LEU A 133 10.07 0.10 -5.08
C LEU A 133 9.28 -0.82 -6.00
N THR A 134 8.22 -0.35 -6.65
CA THR A 134 7.47 -1.14 -7.64
C THR A 134 8.36 -1.55 -8.81
N TRP A 135 9.18 -0.65 -9.34
CA TRP A 135 10.14 -0.98 -10.40
C TRP A 135 11.21 -1.96 -9.93
N ALA A 136 11.75 -1.79 -8.73
CA ALA A 136 12.69 -2.73 -8.14
C ALA A 136 12.06 -4.12 -7.99
N GLY A 137 10.82 -4.21 -7.51
CA GLY A 137 10.05 -5.43 -7.38
C GLY A 137 9.81 -6.11 -8.73
N LEU A 138 9.33 -5.37 -9.74
CA LEU A 138 9.09 -5.91 -11.09
C LEU A 138 10.36 -6.44 -11.76
N LEU A 139 11.52 -5.82 -11.51
CA LEU A 139 12.81 -6.27 -12.06
C LEU A 139 13.39 -7.47 -11.28
N MET A 140 13.23 -7.50 -9.96
CA MET A 140 13.73 -8.57 -9.09
C MET A 140 12.79 -9.80 -9.03
N GLY A 141 11.52 -9.64 -9.40
CA GLY A 141 10.47 -10.65 -9.27
C GLY A 141 10.79 -11.96 -9.98
N SER A 142 11.45 -11.88 -11.13
CA SER A 142 11.94 -13.04 -11.89
C SER A 142 12.91 -13.96 -11.12
N LYS A 143 13.53 -13.50 -10.02
CA LYS A 143 14.57 -14.26 -9.28
C LYS A 143 14.26 -14.55 -7.81
N VAL A 144 13.33 -13.84 -7.15
CA VAL A 144 13.36 -13.67 -5.68
C VAL A 144 12.12 -14.19 -4.93
N GLN A 145 11.01 -14.49 -5.61
CA GLN A 145 9.72 -14.74 -4.93
C GLN A 145 9.69 -15.95 -3.98
N GLN A 146 10.49 -16.99 -4.22
CA GLN A 146 10.34 -18.24 -3.47
C GLN A 146 10.80 -18.16 -1.99
N TRP A 147 11.54 -17.13 -1.61
CA TRP A 147 12.09 -16.99 -0.25
C TRP A 147 11.50 -15.83 0.58
N LEU A 148 11.06 -14.73 -0.06
CA LEU A 148 10.80 -13.46 0.64
C LEU A 148 9.32 -13.12 0.87
N GLY A 149 8.38 -13.67 0.08
CA GLY A 149 6.98 -13.24 0.11
C GLY A 149 6.28 -13.49 1.46
N SER A 150 6.12 -14.76 1.83
CA SER A 150 5.29 -15.14 3.00
C SER A 150 5.84 -14.60 4.33
N TYR A 151 7.16 -14.64 4.56
CA TYR A 151 7.74 -14.18 5.83
C TYR A 151 7.68 -12.65 6.01
N SER A 152 7.80 -11.86 4.93
CA SER A 152 7.78 -10.40 5.05
C SER A 152 6.37 -9.85 5.29
N GLU A 153 5.34 -10.49 4.70
CA GLU A 153 3.93 -10.11 4.86
C GLU A 153 3.44 -10.32 6.30
N ALA A 154 3.78 -11.46 6.91
CA ALA A 154 3.44 -11.74 8.31
C ALA A 154 4.06 -10.71 9.27
N LEU A 155 5.31 -10.32 9.02
CA LEU A 155 6.04 -9.39 9.87
C LEU A 155 5.47 -7.97 9.74
N GLY A 156 5.10 -7.55 8.53
CA GLY A 156 4.39 -6.29 8.28
C GLY A 156 3.03 -6.22 8.98
N GLY A 157 2.23 -7.30 8.88
CA GLY A 157 0.92 -7.38 9.54
C GLY A 157 1.01 -7.28 11.06
N CYS A 158 2.00 -7.93 11.69
CA CYS A 158 2.24 -7.83 13.13
C CYS A 158 2.58 -6.40 13.57
N ILE A 159 3.41 -5.69 12.81
CA ILE A 159 3.76 -4.28 13.11
C ILE A 159 2.51 -3.39 13.00
N LEU A 160 1.68 -3.59 11.98
CA LEU A 160 0.42 -2.85 11.80
C LEU A 160 -0.57 -3.08 12.93
N MET A 161 -0.74 -4.33 13.38
CA MET A 161 -1.57 -4.64 14.54
C MET A 161 -1.07 -3.94 15.80
N ALA A 162 0.24 -3.91 16.04
CA ALA A 162 0.83 -3.23 17.20
C ALA A 162 0.57 -1.71 17.16
N PHE A 163 0.71 -1.07 15.99
CA PHE A 163 0.39 0.34 15.82
C PHE A 163 -1.11 0.63 15.96
N GLY A 164 -1.97 -0.22 15.41
CA GLY A 164 -3.43 -0.10 15.55
C GLY A 164 -3.88 -0.22 17.01
N ALA A 165 -3.32 -1.18 17.76
CA ALA A 165 -3.60 -1.33 19.18
C ALA A 165 -3.16 -0.11 20.00
N LYS A 166 -1.95 0.42 19.76
CA LYS A 166 -1.43 1.65 20.39
C LYS A 166 -2.24 2.91 20.03
N LEU A 167 -3.00 2.87 18.94
CA LEU A 167 -3.88 3.98 18.55
C LEU A 167 -5.25 3.92 19.22
N LEU A 168 -5.67 2.74 19.67
CA LEU A 168 -6.96 2.52 20.34
C LEU A 168 -6.87 2.61 21.87
N PHE A 169 -5.71 2.28 22.45
CA PHE A 169 -5.42 2.28 23.89
C PHE A 169 -4.31 3.26 24.22
#